data_AF-A0A1C6RNS7-F1
#
_entry.id   AF-A0A1C6RNS7-F1
#
_cell.length_a   1.000
_cell.length_b   1.000
_cell.length_c   1.000
_cell.angle_alpha   90.00
_cell.angle_beta   90.00
_cell.angle_gamma   90.00
#
_symmetry.space_group_name_H-M   'P 1'
#
loop_
_entity.id
_entity.type
_entity.pdbx_description
1 polymer ?
#
loop_
_entity_poly.entity_id
_entity_poly.type
_entity_poly.pdbx_seq_one_letter_code
_entity_poly.pdbx_strand_id
1 'polypeptide(L)'
;MTNLSSSDHPPWCLPGPDCAASSDLHLSRLVGTAVSGDEVIQARLGLWRMDVGPTPPTGLLLELSAGEHVERWPLDLVQSRALAHLAGRLVRKLGPWPAIVAA
;
A
#
# COMPACT_ATOMS: atom_id res chain seq x y z
N MET A 1 31.87 -0.90 -8.45
CA MET A 1 30.39 -1.02 -8.42
C MET A 1 30.07 -1.92 -7.24
N THR A 2 29.71 -1.32 -6.11
CA THR A 2 29.41 -2.06 -4.88
C THR A 2 28.03 -2.68 -5.06
N ASN A 3 27.98 -4.01 -5.17
CA ASN A 3 26.75 -4.78 -5.04
C ASN A 3 26.21 -4.55 -3.63
N LEU A 4 25.29 -3.60 -3.48
CA LEU A 4 24.50 -3.45 -2.27
C LEU A 4 23.63 -4.71 -2.17
N SER A 5 23.99 -5.54 -1.20
CA SER A 5 23.29 -6.76 -0.79
C SER A 5 21.78 -6.55 -0.81
N SER A 6 21.05 -7.49 -1.44
CA SER A 6 19.59 -7.65 -1.44
C SER A 6 19.00 -7.88 -0.03
N SER A 7 19.34 -7.05 0.95
CA SER A 7 19.01 -7.23 2.36
C SER A 7 17.76 -6.48 2.83
N ASP A 8 17.14 -5.69 1.97
CA ASP A 8 16.16 -4.69 2.41
C ASP A 8 14.77 -4.87 1.81
N HIS A 9 14.51 -6.06 1.26
CA HIS A 9 13.19 -6.39 0.74
C HIS A 9 12.16 -6.38 1.88
N PRO A 10 11.11 -5.54 1.83
CA PRO A 10 10.15 -5.48 2.93
C PRO A 10 9.44 -6.83 3.12
N PRO A 11 9.23 -7.31 4.35
CA PRO A 11 8.63 -8.62 4.62
C PRO A 11 7.15 -8.69 4.18
N TRP A 12 6.52 -7.54 3.92
CA TRP A 12 5.16 -7.44 3.39
C TRP A 12 5.08 -7.44 1.86
N CYS A 13 6.21 -7.33 1.14
CA CYS A 13 6.25 -7.50 -0.32
C CYS A 13 6.57 -8.97 -0.61
N LEU A 14 5.52 -9.75 -0.83
CA LEU A 14 5.63 -11.17 -1.15
C LEU A 14 5.96 -11.35 -2.64
N PRO A 15 6.86 -12.27 -3.03
CA PRO A 15 7.20 -12.52 -4.43
C PRO A 15 5.94 -12.83 -5.28
N GLY A 16 5.75 -12.08 -6.38
CA GLY A 16 4.56 -12.16 -7.24
C GLY A 16 4.48 -10.96 -8.21
N PRO A 17 3.43 -10.84 -9.05
CA PRO A 17 3.27 -9.70 -9.96
C PRO A 17 3.24 -8.34 -9.23
N ASP A 18 2.84 -8.35 -7.96
CA ASP A 18 2.80 -7.16 -7.10
C ASP A 18 4.17 -6.81 -6.50
N CYS A 19 5.16 -7.71 -6.60
CA CYS A 19 6.49 -7.52 -6.06
C CYS A 19 7.50 -7.65 -7.20
N ALA A 20 7.49 -6.68 -8.11
CA ALA A 20 8.42 -6.60 -9.21
C ALA A 20 9.81 -6.23 -8.67
N ALA A 21 10.63 -7.24 -8.40
CA ALA A 21 12.03 -7.09 -7.97
C ALA A 21 12.93 -6.34 -8.97
N SER A 22 12.41 -5.96 -10.14
CA SER A 22 13.12 -5.21 -11.18
C SER A 22 12.90 -3.70 -11.14
N SER A 23 11.98 -3.21 -10.31
CA SER A 23 11.81 -1.78 -10.06
C SER A 23 12.28 -1.46 -8.66
N ASP A 24 12.91 -0.30 -8.46
CA ASP A 24 13.16 0.29 -7.13
C ASP A 24 11.85 0.64 -6.39
N LEU A 25 10.75 -0.10 -6.65
CA LEU A 25 9.40 0.03 -6.12
C LEU A 25 8.93 -1.36 -5.68
N HIS A 26 8.61 -1.47 -4.40
CA HIS A 26 8.01 -2.65 -3.78
C HIS A 26 6.55 -2.36 -3.48
N LEU A 27 5.63 -3.24 -3.89
CA LEU A 27 4.21 -3.14 -3.54
C LEU A 27 3.78 -4.38 -2.76
N SER A 28 2.92 -4.20 -1.76
CA SER A 28 2.19 -5.33 -1.19
C SER A 28 1.04 -5.71 -2.12
N ARG A 29 0.54 -6.94 -1.96
CA ARG A 29 -0.79 -7.30 -2.46
C ARG A 29 -1.83 -6.26 -2.01
N LEU A 30 -2.70 -5.85 -2.92
CA LEU A 30 -3.83 -4.99 -2.61
C LEU A 30 -4.92 -5.76 -1.85
N VAL A 31 -5.41 -5.18 -0.76
CA VAL A 31 -6.51 -5.72 0.04
C VAL A 31 -7.74 -4.85 -0.19
N GLY A 32 -8.80 -5.45 -0.74
CA GLY A 32 -10.07 -4.76 -0.96
C GLY A 32 -10.83 -4.54 0.35
N THR A 33 -11.53 -3.41 0.42
CA THR A 33 -12.44 -3.10 1.54
C THR A 33 -13.89 -3.37 1.21
N ALA A 34 -14.13 -4.19 0.18
CA ALA A 34 -15.44 -4.30 -0.39
C ALA A 34 -16.46 -4.93 0.56
N VAL A 35 -17.44 -4.14 1.00
CA VAL A 35 -18.61 -4.59 1.73
C VAL A 35 -19.60 -5.11 0.69
N SER A 36 -19.91 -6.40 0.76
CA SER A 36 -20.83 -7.04 -0.20
C SER A 36 -22.16 -6.28 -0.27
N GLY A 37 -22.54 -5.83 -1.46
CA GLY A 37 -23.89 -5.32 -1.71
C GLY A 37 -24.04 -4.21 -2.75
N ASP A 38 -23.12 -3.23 -2.84
CA ASP A 38 -23.38 -2.06 -3.72
C ASP A 38 -22.15 -1.17 -4.01
N GLU A 39 -20.97 -1.76 -4.19
CA GLU A 39 -19.75 -0.95 -4.38
C GLU A 39 -19.53 -0.57 -5.84
N VAL A 40 -20.10 0.57 -6.20
CA VAL A 40 -19.82 1.26 -7.47
C VAL A 40 -18.33 1.61 -7.58
N ILE A 41 -17.72 1.98 -6.45
CA ILE A 41 -16.29 2.22 -6.30
C ILE A 41 -15.68 1.08 -5.49
N GLN A 42 -14.78 0.32 -6.10
CA GLN A 42 -13.91 -0.63 -5.41
C GLN A 42 -12.71 0.13 -4.86
N ALA A 43 -12.59 0.17 -3.53
CA ALA A 43 -11.42 0.69 -2.87
C ALA A 43 -10.51 -0.44 -2.37
N ARG A 44 -9.21 -0.32 -2.63
CA ARG A 44 -8.20 -1.26 -2.16
C ARG A 44 -7.00 -0.52 -1.58
N LEU A 45 -6.40 -1.12 -0.56
CA LEU A 45 -5.20 -0.59 0.07
C LEU A 45 -4.03 -1.58 -0.01
N GLY A 46 -2.84 -1.04 -0.19
CA GLY A 46 -1.58 -1.76 -0.07
C GLY A 46 -0.50 -0.90 0.58
N LEU A 47 0.69 -1.46 0.68
CA LEU A 47 1.91 -0.78 1.07
C LEU A 47 2.79 -0.58 -0.16
N TRP A 48 3.51 0.53 -0.19
CA TRP A 48 4.56 0.76 -1.17
C TRP A 48 5.84 1.22 -0.49
N ARG A 49 6.98 0.94 -1.10
CA ARG A 49 8.31 1.48 -0.74
C ARG A 49 9.10 1.70 -2.01
N MET A 50 9.85 2.80 -2.09
CA MET A 50 10.87 2.94 -3.12
C MET A 50 12.28 2.83 -2.54
N ASP A 51 13.15 2.07 -3.17
CA ASP A 51 14.55 1.90 -2.76
C ASP A 51 15.43 3.05 -3.29
N VAL A 52 15.08 4.27 -2.86
CA VAL A 52 15.80 5.50 -3.23
C VAL A 52 16.38 6.19 -2.00
N GLY A 53 17.68 6.47 -2.07
CA GLY A 53 18.39 7.20 -1.02
C GLY A 53 18.55 6.44 0.31
N PRO A 54 19.09 7.10 1.35
CA PRO A 54 19.37 6.46 2.64
C PRO A 54 18.12 6.20 3.49
N THR A 55 17.01 6.87 3.18
CA THR A 55 15.72 6.72 3.89
C THR A 55 14.64 6.41 2.85
N PRO A 56 14.45 5.12 2.52
CA PRO A 56 13.49 4.67 1.51
C PRO A 56 12.07 5.19 1.80
N PRO A 57 11.49 6.05 0.94
CA PRO A 57 10.13 6.51 1.14
C PRO A 57 9.17 5.32 1.08
N THR A 58 8.27 5.26 2.06
CA THR A 58 7.36 4.13 2.27
C THR A 58 6.00 4.67 2.69
N GLY A 59 4.91 4.04 2.24
CA GLY A 59 3.57 4.53 2.56
C GLY A 59 2.44 3.57 2.19
N LEU A 60 1.23 4.13 2.20
CA LEU A 60 0.02 3.45 1.74
C LEU A 60 -0.21 3.74 0.25
N LEU A 61 -0.63 2.72 -0.49
CA LEU A 61 -1.19 2.84 -1.83
C LEU A 61 -2.70 2.69 -1.72
N LEU A 62 -3.46 3.67 -2.20
CA LEU A 62 -4.92 3.62 -2.33
C LEU A 62 -5.26 3.48 -3.81
N GLU A 63 -5.89 2.36 -4.17
CA GLU A 63 -6.45 2.14 -5.49
C GLU A 63 -7.97 2.34 -5.41
N LEU A 64 -8.50 3.18 -6.31
CA LEU A 64 -9.92 3.40 -6.50
C LEU A 64 -10.26 2.99 -7.93
N SER A 65 -11.15 2.02 -8.08
CA SER A 65 -11.66 1.59 -9.38
C SER A 65 -13.17 1.78 -9.39
N ALA A 66 -13.68 2.51 -10.36
CA ALA A 66 -15.11 2.64 -10.58
C ALA A 66 -15.54 1.66 -11.68
N GLY A 67 -16.68 0.99 -11.47
CA GLY A 67 -17.35 0.23 -12.52
C GLY A 67 -18.02 1.15 -13.56
N GLU A 68 -18.86 0.57 -14.43
CA GLU A 68 -19.56 1.31 -15.50
C GLU A 68 -20.56 2.38 -15.03
N HIS A 69 -20.80 2.48 -13.71
CA HIS A 69 -21.78 3.41 -13.12
C HIS A 69 -21.08 4.51 -12.31
N VAL A 70 -20.08 5.16 -12.91
CA VAL A 70 -19.23 6.20 -12.28
C VAL A 70 -20.01 7.35 -11.65
N GLU A 71 -21.27 7.55 -12.03
CA GLU A 71 -22.19 8.58 -11.51
C GLU A 71 -22.76 8.25 -10.13
N ARG A 72 -22.68 6.98 -9.68
CA ARG A 72 -23.10 6.62 -8.32
C ARG A 72 -21.94 6.89 -7.33
N TRP A 73 -21.81 8.16 -6.95
CA TRP A 73 -20.92 8.65 -5.87
C TRP A 73 -21.62 8.58 -4.50
N PRO A 74 -20.91 8.51 -3.34
CA PRO A 74 -19.47 8.39 -3.08
C PRO A 74 -19.07 7.07 -2.38
N LEU A 75 -17.79 6.91 -1.99
CA LEU A 75 -17.38 5.94 -0.94
C LEU A 75 -18.27 6.19 0.28
N ASP A 76 -19.10 5.21 0.64
CA ASP A 76 -20.02 5.40 1.75
C ASP A 76 -19.28 5.43 3.11
N LEU A 77 -20.01 5.73 4.18
CA LEU A 77 -19.43 5.79 5.52
C LEU A 77 -18.92 4.42 6.00
N VAL A 78 -19.55 3.31 5.58
CA VAL A 78 -19.14 1.96 5.98
C VAL A 78 -17.82 1.61 5.31
N GLN A 79 -17.71 1.85 4.02
CA GLN A 79 -16.50 1.65 3.23
C GLN A 79 -15.38 2.56 3.73
N SER A 80 -15.67 3.83 4.04
CA SER A 80 -14.71 4.77 4.64
C SER A 80 -14.17 4.26 5.99
N ARG A 81 -15.04 3.70 6.84
CA ARG A 81 -14.62 3.09 8.12
C ARG A 81 -13.77 1.84 7.90
N ALA A 82 -14.13 1.00 6.92
CA ALA A 82 -13.35 -0.18 6.58
C ALA A 82 -11.94 0.20 6.07
N LEU A 83 -11.85 1.22 5.22
CA LEU A 83 -10.59 1.81 4.74
C LEU A 83 -9.74 2.35 5.89
N ALA A 84 -10.32 3.12 6.81
CA ALA A 84 -9.59 3.65 7.95
C ALA A 84 -9.03 2.53 8.85
N HIS A 85 -9.82 1.48 9.11
CA HIS A 85 -9.36 0.33 9.89
C HIS A 85 -8.24 -0.43 9.17
N LEU A 86 -8.39 -0.66 7.87
CA LEU A 86 -7.38 -1.36 7.07
C LEU A 86 -6.09 -0.55 6.96
N ALA A 87 -6.17 0.76 6.71
CA ALA A 87 -5.04 1.68 6.70
C ALA A 87 -4.26 1.60 8.02
N GLY A 88 -4.96 1.69 9.16
CA GLY A 88 -4.33 1.55 10.48
C GLY A 88 -3.63 0.19 10.66
N ARG A 89 -4.23 -0.91 10.17
CA ARG A 89 -3.59 -2.24 10.21
C ARG A 89 -2.35 -2.31 9.34
N LEU A 90 -2.36 -1.71 8.16
CA LEU A 90 -1.24 -1.72 7.22
C LEU A 90 -0.10 -0.83 7.69
N VAL A 91 -0.38 0.38 8.18
CA VAL A 91 0.65 1.29 8.74
C VAL A 91 1.40 0.64 9.90
N ARG A 92 0.72 -0.14 10.75
CA ARG A 92 1.39 -0.90 11.82
C ARG A 92 2.39 -1.94 11.31
N LYS A 93 2.29 -2.39 10.05
CA LYS A 93 3.26 -3.31 9.44
C LYS A 93 4.50 -2.61 8.90
N LEU A 94 4.50 -1.29 8.78
CA LEU A 94 5.67 -0.53 8.34
C LEU A 94 6.76 -0.44 9.43
N GLY A 95 6.42 -0.83 10.67
CA GLY A 95 7.31 -0.66 11.82
C GLY A 95 7.40 0.80 12.27
N PRO A 96 8.15 1.07 13.35
CA PRO A 96 8.45 2.44 13.74
C PRO A 96 9.25 3.13 12.63
N TRP A 97 8.86 4.36 12.29
CA TRP A 97 9.68 5.22 11.43
C TRP A 97 11.08 5.31 12.05
N PRO A 98 12.18 5.10 11.30
CA PRO A 98 13.50 5.31 11.84
C PRO A 98 13.57 6.76 12.32
N ALA A 99 13.71 6.95 13.63
CA ALA A 99 13.92 8.26 14.21
C ALA A 99 15.07 8.89 13.44
N ILE A 100 14.82 10.04 12.81
CA ILE A 100 15.88 10.83 12.19
C ILE A 100 16.87 11.11 13.31
N VAL A 101 18.00 10.40 13.30
CA VAL A 101 19.15 10.79 14.11
C VAL A 101 19.68 12.02 13.41
N ALA A 102 19.18 13.18 13.82
CA ALA A 102 19.79 14.45 13.47
C ALA A 102 21.22 14.42 14.04
N ALA A 103 22.20 14.38 13.15
CA ALA A 103 23.61 14.57 13.47
C ALA A 103 23.90 16.07 13.67
#